data_AF-T1B269-F1
#
_entry.id   AF-T1B269-F1
#
_cell.length_a   1.000
_cell.length_b   1.000
_cell.length_c   1.000
_cell.angle_alpha   90.00
_cell.angle_beta   90.00
_cell.angle_gamma   90.00
#
_symmetry.space_group_name_H-M   'P 1'
#
loop_
_entity.id
_entity.type
_entity.pdbx_description
1 polymer ?
#
loop_
_entity_poly.entity_id
_entity_poly.type
_entity_poly.pdbx_seq_one_letter_code
_entity_poly.pdbx_strand_id
1 'polypeptide(L)'
;MPLNYGGRRWYMHCPVTGQRVLVLYKWNTIDRFCARESVRPRPTYASQRVSGSGRIMEQRWAIRRKLGDTFSDLFSEPFKPKGMRWRTFERHCARDRQLAERENVYLLRLLG
;
A
#
# COMPACT_ATOMS: atom_id res chain seq x y z
N MET A 1 -19.98 21.16 21.42
CA MET A 1 -19.48 22.48 20.99
C MET A 1 -20.13 22.85 19.67
N PRO A 2 -20.54 24.13 19.49
CA PRO A 2 -21.02 24.63 18.21
C PRO A 2 -19.87 24.64 17.18
N LEU A 3 -20.18 24.29 15.93
CA LEU A 3 -19.22 24.31 14.81
C LEU A 3 -19.34 25.63 14.02
N ASN A 4 -18.26 26.03 13.35
CA ASN A 4 -18.20 27.26 12.54
C ASN A 4 -19.30 27.37 11.46
N TYR A 5 -19.80 26.24 10.95
CA TYR A 5 -20.84 26.18 9.92
C TYR A 5 -22.19 25.70 10.47
N GLY A 6 -22.42 25.89 11.77
CA GLY A 6 -23.62 25.38 12.45
C GLY A 6 -23.52 23.89 12.77
N GLY A 7 -24.42 23.44 13.66
CA GLY A 7 -24.48 22.05 14.12
C GLY A 7 -23.72 21.77 15.42
N ARG A 8 -23.90 20.55 15.93
CA ARG A 8 -23.28 20.06 17.16
C ARG A 8 -22.33 18.91 16.83
N ARG A 9 -21.09 18.98 17.33
CA ARG A 9 -20.14 17.87 17.25
C ARG A 9 -20.19 17.05 18.54
N TRP A 10 -20.54 15.78 18.39
CA TRP A 10 -20.46 14.77 19.45
C TRP A 10 -19.03 14.24 19.53
N TYR A 11 -18.56 14.03 20.75
CA TYR A 11 -17.23 13.47 21.02
C TYR A 11 -17.40 12.23 21.89
N MET A 12 -16.52 11.26 21.67
CA MET A 12 -16.37 10.09 22.53
C MET A 12 -15.22 10.32 23.49
N HIS A 13 -15.29 9.75 24.69
CA HIS A 13 -14.16 9.69 25.61
C HIS A 13 -13.32 8.44 25.31
N CYS A 14 -12.02 8.62 25.10
CA CYS A 14 -11.08 7.52 24.97
C CYS A 14 -11.00 6.74 26.29
N PRO A 15 -11.30 5.43 26.32
CA PRO A 15 -11.22 4.62 27.55
C PRO A 15 -9.80 4.48 28.13
N VAL A 16 -8.77 4.78 27.35
CA VAL A 16 -7.35 4.63 27.76
C VAL A 16 -6.77 5.95 28.26
N THR A 17 -7.02 7.06 27.56
CA THR A 17 -6.42 8.37 27.87
C THR A 17 -7.41 9.39 28.43
N GLY A 18 -8.72 9.11 28.42
CA GLY A 18 -9.79 10.03 28.83
C GLY A 18 -10.06 11.19 27.86
N GLN A 19 -9.22 11.37 26.84
CA GLN A 19 -9.33 12.47 25.87
C GLN A 19 -10.62 12.39 25.05
N ARG A 20 -11.17 13.56 24.70
CA ARG A 20 -12.33 13.68 23.79
C ARG A 20 -11.88 13.54 22.34
N VAL A 21 -12.39 12.54 21.64
CA VAL A 21 -12.03 12.24 20.25
C VAL A 21 -13.25 12.03 19.37
N LEU A 22 -13.08 12.26 18.07
CA LEU A 22 -14.12 12.04 17.05
C LEU A 22 -14.18 10.60 16.57
N VAL A 23 -13.08 9.87 16.68
CA VAL A 23 -12.94 8.50 16.18
C VAL A 23 -12.20 7.69 17.23
N LEU A 24 -12.76 6.52 17.55
CA LEU A 24 -12.06 5.48 18.27
C LEU A 24 -11.73 4.35 17.30
N TYR A 25 -10.55 3.76 17.45
CA TYR A 25 -10.08 2.66 16.61
C TYR A 25 -10.10 1.36 17.42
N LYS A 26 -10.46 0.26 16.77
CA LYS A 26 -10.23 -1.10 17.26
C LYS A 26 -9.06 -1.69 16.50
N TRP A 27 -7.99 -2.01 17.22
CA TRP A 27 -6.88 -2.79 16.67
C TRP A 27 -7.06 -4.26 17.03
N ASN A 28 -6.53 -5.16 16.20
CA ASN A 28 -6.65 -6.60 16.40
C ASN A 28 -6.02 -7.06 17.73
N THR A 29 -4.94 -6.40 18.16
CA THR A 29 -4.18 -6.75 19.37
C THR A 29 -4.62 -6.02 20.64
N ILE A 30 -5.61 -5.14 20.57
CA ILE A 30 -6.05 -4.31 21.71
C ILE A 30 -7.54 -4.54 21.92
N ASP A 31 -7.95 -5.07 23.08
CA ASP A 31 -9.34 -5.48 23.33
C ASP A 31 -10.34 -4.31 23.40
N ARG A 32 -9.85 -3.09 23.66
CA ARG A 32 -10.69 -1.90 23.78
C ARG A 32 -10.55 -0.99 22.57
N PHE A 33 -11.63 -0.26 22.26
CA PHE A 33 -11.56 0.90 21.38
C PHE A 33 -10.74 2.00 22.06
N CYS A 34 -9.77 2.58 21.37
CA CYS A 34 -9.03 3.74 21.90
C CYS A 34 -8.62 4.74 20.81
N ALA A 35 -8.18 5.92 21.24
CA ALA A 35 -7.71 6.96 20.34
C ALA A 35 -6.39 6.54 19.69
N ARG A 36 -6.14 6.98 18.45
CA ARG A 36 -4.93 6.65 17.69
C ARG A 36 -3.63 6.95 18.43
N GLU A 37 -3.64 8.03 19.20
CA GLU A 37 -2.49 8.52 19.95
C GLU A 37 -2.23 7.74 21.25
N SER A 38 -3.21 6.94 21.69
CA SER A 38 -3.12 6.13 22.90
C SER A 38 -2.24 4.88 22.73
N VAL A 39 -1.88 4.53 21.49
CA VAL A 39 -1.11 3.32 21.17
C VAL A 39 0.34 3.66 20.84
N ARG A 40 1.29 2.91 21.41
CA ARG A 40 2.72 2.98 21.09
C ARG A 40 3.26 1.61 20.66
N PRO A 41 4.10 1.54 19.60
CA PRO A 41 4.43 2.63 18.67
C PRO A 41 3.17 3.11 17.91
N ARG A 42 3.18 4.37 17.49
CA ARG A 42 2.01 4.96 16.79
C ARG A 42 1.72 4.14 15.53
N PRO A 43 0.46 3.73 15.28
CA PRO A 43 0.13 2.94 14.10
C PRO A 43 0.51 3.67 12.82
N THR A 44 1.44 3.12 12.04
CA THR A 44 1.75 3.64 10.70
C THR A 44 0.70 3.19 9.68
N TYR A 45 0.50 3.97 8.63
CA TYR A 45 -0.38 3.59 7.53
C TYR A 45 0.18 2.40 6.75
N ALA A 46 -0.68 1.58 6.15
CA ALA A 46 -0.25 0.42 5.36
C ALA A 46 0.76 0.82 4.26
N SER A 47 0.51 1.94 3.57
CA SER A 47 1.40 2.52 2.54
C SER A 47 2.80 2.89 3.06
N GLN A 48 2.93 3.19 4.36
CA GLN A 48 4.21 3.48 5.01
C GLN A 48 4.99 2.21 5.39
N ARG A 49 4.33 1.05 5.41
CA ARG A 49 4.95 -0.24 5.73
C ARG A 49 5.42 -1.01 4.49
N VAL A 50 5.00 -0.60 3.30
CA VAL A 50 5.45 -1.21 2.05
C VAL A 50 6.92 -0.85 1.83
N SER A 51 7.77 -1.88 1.75
CA SER A 51 9.21 -1.73 1.47
C SER A 51 9.45 -1.14 0.08
N GLY A 52 10.66 -0.64 -0.16
CA GLY A 52 11.05 -0.15 -1.50
C GLY A 52 10.90 -1.23 -2.57
N SER A 53 11.33 -2.46 -2.26
CA SER A 53 11.13 -3.64 -3.13
C SER A 53 9.64 -3.94 -3.33
N GLY A 54 8.83 -3.94 -2.27
CA GLY A 54 7.40 -4.21 -2.34
C GLY A 54 6.67 -3.24 -3.28
N ARG A 55 7.04 -1.95 -3.25
CA ARG A 55 6.50 -0.96 -4.19
C ARG A 55 6.89 -1.24 -5.65
N ILE A 56 8.10 -1.75 -5.89
CA ILE A 56 8.56 -2.12 -7.23
C ILE A 56 7.78 -3.35 -7.70
N MET A 57 7.65 -4.39 -6.86
CA MET A 57 6.86 -5.59 -7.16
C MET A 57 5.41 -5.26 -7.49
N GLU A 58 4.75 -4.38 -6.72
CA GLU A 58 3.37 -3.95 -7.02
C GLU A 58 3.25 -3.27 -8.39
N GLN A 59 4.24 -2.44 -8.77
CA GLN A 59 4.27 -1.82 -10.11
C GLN A 59 4.44 -2.86 -11.21
N ARG A 60 5.28 -3.87 -11.00
CA ARG A 60 5.47 -4.98 -11.94
C ARG A 60 4.19 -5.78 -12.10
N TRP A 61 3.53 -6.15 -11.00
CA TRP A 61 2.22 -6.82 -11.03
C TRP A 61 1.13 -5.99 -11.71
N ALA A 62 1.14 -4.67 -11.56
CA ALA A 62 0.22 -3.79 -12.29
C ALA A 62 0.44 -3.85 -13.82
N ILE A 63 1.67 -4.06 -14.27
CA ILE A 63 1.98 -4.27 -15.69
C ILE A 63 1.58 -5.68 -16.13
N ARG A 64 1.93 -6.71 -15.35
CA ARG A 64 1.58 -8.11 -15.65
C ARG A 64 0.07 -8.31 -15.79
N ARG A 65 -0.73 -7.71 -14.90
CA ARG A 65 -2.20 -7.71 -15.03
C ARG A 65 -2.70 -7.05 -16.33
N LYS A 66 -2.06 -5.99 -16.81
CA LYS A 66 -2.37 -5.38 -18.13
C LYS A 66 -1.99 -6.29 -19.29
N LEU A 67 -0.98 -7.14 -19.10
CA LEU A 67 -0.58 -8.19 -20.03
C LEU A 67 -1.39 -9.48 -19.87
N GLY A 68 -2.50 -9.45 -19.11
CA GLY A 68 -3.37 -10.62 -18.92
C GLY A 68 -2.71 -11.75 -18.13
N ASP A 69 -1.54 -11.51 -17.53
CA ASP A 69 -0.83 -12.48 -16.73
C ASP A 69 -1.46 -12.55 -15.34
N THR A 70 -2.10 -13.69 -15.07
CA THR A 70 -2.89 -13.95 -13.87
C THR A 70 -2.39 -15.17 -13.08
N PHE A 71 -1.45 -15.92 -13.65
CA PHE A 71 -1.00 -17.21 -13.09
C PHE A 71 0.53 -17.37 -13.09
N SER A 72 1.27 -16.53 -13.81
CA SER A 72 2.72 -16.63 -13.85
C SER A 72 3.38 -15.96 -12.65
N ASP A 73 4.69 -16.17 -12.48
CA ASP A 73 5.52 -15.44 -11.53
C ASP A 73 6.15 -14.17 -12.15
N LEU A 74 6.83 -13.37 -11.33
CA LEU A 74 7.59 -12.20 -11.79
C LEU A 74 8.96 -12.55 -12.41
N PHE A 75 9.34 -13.83 -12.48
CA PHE A 75 10.63 -14.28 -13.03
C PHE A 75 10.52 -14.73 -14.49
N SER A 76 9.33 -15.15 -14.90
CA SER A 76 8.97 -15.57 -16.25
C SER A 76 8.90 -14.38 -17.22
N GLU A 77 9.21 -14.61 -18.49
CA GLU A 77 8.99 -13.62 -19.54
C GLU A 77 7.48 -13.45 -19.82
N PRO A 78 6.98 -12.20 -19.94
CA PRO A 78 5.57 -11.96 -20.18
C PRO A 78 5.16 -12.38 -21.59
N PHE A 79 3.96 -12.93 -21.74
CA PHE A 79 3.37 -13.25 -23.03
C PHE A 79 2.50 -12.11 -23.54
N LYS A 80 2.38 -12.00 -24.87
CA LYS A 80 1.55 -10.95 -25.50
C LYS A 80 0.08 -11.37 -25.50
N PRO A 81 -0.84 -10.55 -24.94
CA PRO A 81 -2.27 -10.79 -25.05
C PRO A 81 -2.77 -10.77 -26.50
N LYS A 82 -3.80 -11.57 -26.76
CA LYS A 82 -4.59 -11.48 -27.99
C LYS A 82 -5.21 -10.08 -28.10
N GLY A 83 -5.11 -9.47 -29.28
CA GLY A 83 -5.67 -8.14 -29.55
C GLY A 83 -4.84 -6.95 -29.08
N MET A 84 -3.79 -7.15 -28.26
CA MET A 84 -2.86 -6.06 -27.92
C MET A 84 -1.97 -5.71 -29.11
N ARG A 85 -1.74 -4.42 -29.38
CA ARG A 85 -0.77 -3.98 -30.40
C ARG A 85 0.67 -4.29 -29.94
N TRP A 86 1.53 -4.76 -30.85
CA TRP A 86 2.94 -5.12 -30.55
C TRP A 86 3.69 -4.00 -29.84
N ARG A 87 3.61 -2.77 -30.36
CA ARG A 87 4.24 -1.59 -29.74
C ARG A 87 3.79 -1.36 -28.29
N THR A 88 2.53 -1.64 -27.97
CA THR A 88 2.01 -1.49 -26.60
C THR A 88 2.54 -2.59 -25.68
N PHE A 89 2.59 -3.82 -26.19
CA PHE A 89 3.16 -4.97 -25.49
C PHE A 89 4.64 -4.74 -25.18
N GLU A 90 5.45 -4.38 -26.19
CA GLU A 90 6.88 -4.10 -26.04
C GLU A 90 7.15 -2.99 -25.03
N ARG A 91 6.34 -1.93 -25.04
CA ARG A 91 6.43 -0.85 -24.04
C ARG A 91 6.19 -1.37 -22.62
N HIS A 92 5.24 -2.28 -22.44
CA HIS A 92 4.99 -2.90 -21.14
C HIS A 92 6.14 -3.83 -20.74
N CYS A 93 6.67 -4.64 -21.65
CA CYS A 93 7.83 -5.51 -21.39
C CYS A 93 9.09 -4.71 -21.04
N ALA A 94 9.37 -3.63 -21.76
CA ALA A 94 10.50 -2.74 -21.48
C ALA A 94 10.37 -2.11 -20.08
N ARG A 95 9.16 -1.68 -19.71
CA ARG A 95 8.91 -1.14 -18.37
C ARG A 95 9.02 -2.20 -17.28
N ASP A 96 8.54 -3.42 -17.50
CA ASP A 96 8.68 -4.52 -16.55
C ASP A 96 10.16 -4.87 -16.32
N ARG A 97 10.95 -4.97 -17.39
CA ARG A 97 12.40 -5.23 -17.33
C ARG A 97 13.14 -4.13 -16.55
N GLN A 98 12.84 -2.86 -16.83
CA GLN A 98 13.40 -1.72 -16.09
C GLN A 98 13.08 -1.80 -14.58
N LEU A 99 11.87 -2.25 -14.23
CA LEU A 99 11.50 -2.41 -12.82
C LEU A 99 12.20 -3.60 -12.17
N ALA A 100 12.38 -4.71 -12.89
CA ALA A 100 13.15 -5.86 -12.43
C ALA A 100 14.62 -5.49 -12.14
N GLU A 101 15.24 -4.70 -13.01
CA GLU A 101 16.60 -4.18 -12.79
C GLU A 101 16.67 -3.29 -11.54
N ARG A 102 15.69 -2.40 -11.35
CA ARG A 102 15.60 -1.55 -10.14
C ARG A 102 15.40 -2.35 -8.86
N GLU A 103 14.62 -3.43 -8.94
CA GLU A 103 14.42 -4.36 -7.84
C GLU A 103 15.75 -5.03 -7.46
N ASN A 104 16.50 -5.55 -8.44
CA ASN A 104 17.81 -6.14 -8.23
C ASN A 104 18.79 -5.15 -7.58
N VAL A 105 18.87 -3.91 -8.08
CA VAL A 105 19.72 -2.87 -7.47
C VAL A 105 19.31 -2.56 -6.04
N TYR A 106 18.01 -2.51 -5.75
CA TYR A 106 17.51 -2.28 -4.39
C TYR A 106 17.86 -3.45 -3.46
N LEU A 107 17.72 -4.70 -3.94
CA LEU A 107 18.08 -5.90 -3.19
C LEU A 107 19.58 -5.96 -2.91
N LEU A 108 20.43 -5.66 -3.90
CA LEU A 108 21.88 -5.60 -3.71
C LEU A 108 22.27 -4.58 -2.63
N ARG A 109 21.65 -3.39 -2.62
CA ARG A 109 21.89 -2.38 -1.59
C ARG A 109 21.48 -2.81 -0.18
N LEU A 110 20.55 -3.75 -0.04
CA LEU A 110 20.18 -4.30 1.26
C LEU A 110 21.16 -5.36 1.75
N LEU A 111 21.92 -5.98 0.86
CA LEU A 111 22.85 -7.07 1.17
C LEU A 111 24.27 -6.58 1.55
N GLY A 112 24.59 -5.30 1.30
CA GLY A 112 25.89 -4.69 1.65
C GLY A 112 26.62 -4.15 0.42
#